data_AF-A0AAE1B2C5-F1
#
_entry.id   AF-A0AAE1B2C5-F1
#
_cell.length_a   1.000
_cell.length_b   1.000
_cell.length_c   1.000
_cell.angle_alpha   90.00
_cell.angle_beta   90.00
_cell.angle_gamma   90.00
#
_symmetry.space_group_name_H-M   'P 1'
#
loop_
_entity.id
_entity.type
_entity.pdbx_description
1 polymer ?
#
loop_
_entity_poly.entity_id
_entity_poly.type
_entity_poly.pdbx_seq_one_letter_code
_entity_poly.pdbx_strand_id
1 'polypeptide(L)'
;MRFDWSHQLVPWGSTDYMRFDWSHQPVPWGSTDYMRFDWLHRLVPWGSTDYMRLDWLHRLVPWESTDYMRFDWSHQLVPWESTDYMRFDWLHRLVPWGSTDYMRFDWSHQLVPWGSTDYMRFDWLHRLVPWGSTDYMRFDWLHRLVPWGSTDYMRFDWSHQLVPWGIN
;
A
#
# COMPACT_ATOMS: atom_id res chain seq x y z
N MET A 1 -1.14 -20.48 12.86
CA MET A 1 -0.69 -21.76 12.28
C MET A 1 0.46 -21.50 11.30
N ARG A 2 1.42 -22.43 11.16
CA ARG A 2 2.50 -22.35 10.17
C ARG A 2 2.28 -23.42 9.11
N PHE A 3 2.45 -23.06 7.85
CA PHE A 3 2.40 -24.00 6.73
C PHE A 3 3.55 -23.71 5.77
N ASP A 4 4.11 -24.74 5.17
CA ASP A 4 5.20 -24.55 4.20
C ASP A 4 4.65 -24.07 2.85
N TRP A 5 3.46 -24.55 2.49
CA TRP A 5 2.81 -24.22 1.22
C TRP A 5 1.29 -24.21 1.33
N SER A 6 0.64 -23.28 0.64
CA SER A 6 -0.81 -23.32 0.42
C SER A 6 -1.21 -22.83 -0.97
N HIS A 7 -2.18 -23.52 -1.58
CA HIS A 7 -2.73 -23.07 -2.86
C HIS A 7 -3.85 -22.06 -2.68
N GLN A 8 -4.89 -22.46 -1.96
CA GLN A 8 -6.10 -21.68 -1.76
C GLN A 8 -6.54 -21.88 -0.32
N LEU A 9 -6.67 -20.77 0.41
CA LEU A 9 -7.07 -20.77 1.81
C LEU A 9 -8.13 -19.72 2.01
N VAL A 10 -9.19 -20.10 2.69
CA VAL A 10 -10.27 -19.20 3.06
C VAL A 10 -10.50 -19.37 4.56
N PRO A 11 -9.60 -18.86 5.42
CA PRO A 11 -9.79 -18.88 6.86
C PRO A 11 -10.89 -17.89 7.25
N TRP A 12 -11.62 -18.23 8.32
CA TRP A 12 -12.68 -17.41 8.88
C TRP A 12 -12.54 -17.41 10.40
N GLY A 13 -12.50 -16.22 11.01
CA GLY A 13 -12.30 -16.10 12.45
C GLY A 13 -12.53 -14.69 12.98
N SER A 14 -12.67 -14.57 14.30
CA SER A 14 -12.59 -13.24 14.93
C SER A 14 -11.14 -12.77 15.02
N THR A 15 -10.19 -13.70 15.17
CA THR A 15 -8.77 -13.39 15.19
C THR A 15 -7.96 -14.54 14.62
N ASP A 16 -7.33 -14.33 13.48
CA ASP A 16 -6.52 -15.35 12.80
C ASP A 16 -5.03 -15.03 12.82
N TYR A 17 -4.21 -16.08 12.97
CA TYR A 17 -2.75 -15.99 12.89
C TYR A 17 -2.23 -16.95 11.84
N MET A 18 -1.65 -16.41 10.78
CA MET A 18 -1.24 -17.13 9.59
C MET A 18 0.23 -16.90 9.27
N ARG A 19 0.97 -17.99 9.08
CA ARG A 19 2.36 -17.94 8.59
C ARG A 19 2.58 -18.96 7.48
N PHE A 20 3.09 -18.49 6.35
CA PHE A 20 3.39 -19.33 5.19
C PHE A 20 4.77 -19.02 4.62
N ASP A 21 5.47 -20.06 4.18
CA ASP A 21 6.70 -19.85 3.40
C ASP A 21 6.30 -19.56 1.92
N TRP A 22 5.30 -20.26 1.36
CA TRP A 22 4.74 -19.95 0.04
C TRP A 22 3.21 -20.04 -0.02
N SER A 23 2.57 -19.06 -0.63
CA SER A 23 1.11 -19.07 -0.85
C SER A 23 0.69 -18.49 -2.19
N HIS A 24 -0.32 -19.11 -2.80
CA HIS A 24 -0.80 -18.68 -4.11
C HIS A 24 -2.00 -17.74 -4.01
N GLN A 25 -3.08 -18.12 -3.32
CA GLN A 25 -4.35 -17.36 -3.29
C GLN A 25 -5.11 -17.47 -1.95
N PRO A 26 -4.57 -16.99 -0.82
CA PRO A 26 -5.36 -16.75 0.39
C PRO A 26 -6.43 -15.67 0.19
N VAL A 27 -7.60 -15.90 0.79
CA VAL A 27 -8.75 -14.99 0.87
C VAL A 27 -9.29 -15.06 2.31
N PRO A 28 -8.60 -14.49 3.29
CA PRO A 28 -9.02 -14.51 4.68
C PRO A 28 -10.21 -13.57 4.92
N TRP A 29 -11.06 -13.96 5.86
CA TRP A 29 -12.24 -13.21 6.29
C TRP A 29 -12.27 -13.13 7.81
N GLY A 30 -12.03 -11.94 8.36
CA GLY A 30 -11.88 -11.83 9.81
C GLY A 30 -12.12 -10.45 10.38
N SER A 31 -12.21 -10.38 11.70
CA SER A 31 -12.18 -9.08 12.39
C SER A 31 -10.76 -8.59 12.59
N THR A 32 -9.80 -9.48 12.83
CA THR A 32 -8.40 -9.12 13.02
C THR A 32 -7.46 -10.22 12.56
N ASP A 33 -6.73 -10.02 11.47
CA ASP A 33 -5.83 -11.05 10.95
C ASP A 33 -4.35 -10.64 11.05
N TYR A 34 -3.52 -11.58 11.48
CA TYR A 34 -2.07 -11.43 11.55
C TYR A 34 -1.43 -12.37 10.56
N MET A 35 -0.82 -11.81 9.52
CA MET A 35 -0.37 -12.52 8.34
C MET A 35 1.13 -12.32 8.09
N ARG A 36 1.84 -13.44 7.93
CA ARG A 36 3.24 -13.46 7.51
C ARG A 36 3.46 -14.41 6.34
N PHE A 37 4.03 -13.91 5.25
CA PHE A 37 4.38 -14.71 4.08
C PHE A 37 5.80 -14.41 3.60
N ASP A 38 6.60 -15.43 3.31
CA ASP A 38 7.89 -15.18 2.64
C ASP A 38 7.63 -14.93 1.13
N TRP A 39 6.78 -15.74 0.49
CA TRP A 39 6.31 -15.54 -0.88
C TRP A 39 4.80 -15.64 -1.01
N LEU A 40 4.20 -14.62 -1.60
CA LEU A 40 2.76 -14.59 -1.87
C LEU A 40 2.48 -14.11 -3.30
N HIS A 41 1.73 -14.92 -4.05
CA HIS A 41 1.30 -14.52 -5.38
C HIS A 41 0.10 -13.56 -5.34
N ARG A 42 -0.99 -13.92 -4.65
CA ARG A 42 -2.17 -13.05 -4.57
C ARG A 42 -2.87 -13.17 -3.23
N LEU A 43 -3.23 -12.05 -2.62
CA LEU A 43 -4.04 -12.01 -1.39
C LEU A 43 -5.20 -11.02 -1.57
N VAL A 44 -6.37 -11.43 -1.08
CA VAL A 44 -7.59 -10.63 -1.11
C VAL A 44 -8.27 -10.78 0.26
N PRO A 45 -7.79 -10.05 1.29
CA PRO A 45 -8.36 -10.10 2.62
C PRO A 45 -9.62 -9.23 2.71
N TRP A 46 -10.50 -9.62 3.61
CA TRP A 46 -11.75 -8.94 3.90
C TRP A 46 -11.94 -8.88 5.40
N GLY A 47 -11.96 -7.67 5.95
CA GLY A 47 -11.99 -7.57 7.39
C GLY A 47 -12.13 -6.19 7.95
N SER A 48 -11.87 -6.11 9.26
CA SER A 48 -11.79 -4.83 9.95
C SER A 48 -10.35 -4.38 10.12
N THR A 49 -9.42 -5.30 10.40
CA THR A 49 -8.03 -4.92 10.65
C THR A 49 -7.05 -6.02 10.29
N ASP A 50 -6.12 -5.71 9.39
CA ASP A 50 -5.04 -6.63 9.06
C ASP A 50 -3.65 -6.13 9.48
N TYR A 51 -2.83 -7.08 9.91
CA TYR A 51 -1.40 -6.89 10.17
C TYR A 51 -0.60 -7.82 9.27
N MET A 52 0.01 -7.25 8.24
CA MET A 52 0.70 -7.97 7.18
C MET A 52 2.20 -7.69 7.18
N ARG A 53 3.00 -8.77 7.21
CA ARG A 53 4.44 -8.73 6.93
C ARG A 53 4.80 -9.71 5.84
N LEU A 54 5.32 -9.23 4.70
CA LEU A 54 5.67 -10.10 3.59
C LEU A 54 6.99 -9.74 2.94
N ASP A 55 7.79 -10.75 2.59
CA ASP A 55 9.07 -10.50 1.93
C ASP A 55 8.85 -10.27 0.42
N TRP A 56 8.01 -11.09 -0.22
CA TRP A 56 7.64 -10.91 -1.63
C TRP A 56 6.14 -11.04 -1.87
N LEU A 57 5.57 -10.04 -2.55
CA LEU A 57 4.18 -10.00 -2.96
C LEU A 57 4.02 -9.65 -4.44
N HIS A 58 3.29 -10.46 -5.19
CA HIS A 58 2.88 -10.06 -6.54
C HIS A 58 1.63 -9.17 -6.55
N ARG A 59 0.55 -9.56 -5.85
CA ARG A 59 -0.69 -8.77 -5.88
C ARG A 59 -1.48 -8.80 -4.56
N LEU A 60 -1.87 -7.65 -4.06
CA LEU A 60 -2.78 -7.52 -2.91
C LEU A 60 -3.94 -6.59 -3.25
N VAL A 61 -5.15 -7.01 -2.86
CA VAL A 61 -6.38 -6.25 -3.01
C VAL A 61 -7.21 -6.40 -1.71
N PRO A 62 -6.86 -5.68 -0.65
CA PRO A 62 -7.56 -5.68 0.63
C PRO A 62 -8.83 -4.81 0.58
N TRP A 63 -9.81 -5.24 1.36
CA TRP A 63 -11.09 -4.56 1.58
C TRP A 63 -11.33 -4.51 3.09
N GLU A 64 -10.70 -3.54 3.73
CA GLU A 64 -10.51 -3.52 5.18
C GLU A 64 -10.96 -2.18 5.76
N SER A 65 -11.12 -2.09 7.08
CA SER A 65 -11.23 -0.77 7.72
C SER A 65 -9.84 -0.19 7.98
N THR A 66 -8.86 -1.02 8.34
CA THR A 66 -7.52 -0.56 8.69
C THR A 66 -6.44 -1.60 8.45
N ASP A 67 -5.46 -1.31 7.58
CA ASP A 67 -4.31 -2.20 7.42
C ASP A 67 -2.99 -1.64 7.94
N TYR A 68 -2.18 -2.56 8.48
CA TYR A 68 -0.79 -2.35 8.84
C TYR A 68 0.08 -3.27 8.01
N MET A 69 0.74 -2.68 7.02
CA MET A 69 1.38 -3.36 5.92
C MET A 69 2.89 -3.09 5.89
N ARG A 70 3.69 -4.15 5.94
CA ARG A 70 5.14 -4.08 5.73
C ARG A 70 5.60 -5.10 4.68
N PHE A 71 6.24 -4.60 3.63
CA PHE A 71 6.77 -5.46 2.56
C PHE A 71 8.20 -5.11 2.18
N ASP A 72 8.99 -6.12 1.85
CA ASP A 72 10.32 -5.87 1.28
C ASP A 72 10.19 -5.64 -0.24
N TRP A 73 9.43 -6.49 -0.94
CA TRP A 73 9.13 -6.32 -2.37
C TRP A 73 7.66 -6.53 -2.68
N SER A 74 7.06 -5.56 -3.39
CA SER A 74 5.69 -5.68 -3.88
C SER A 74 5.53 -5.18 -5.32
N HIS A 75 4.76 -5.93 -6.11
CA HIS A 75 4.49 -5.55 -7.49
C HIS A 75 3.23 -4.71 -7.64
N GLN A 76 2.09 -5.18 -7.15
CA GLN A 76 0.82 -4.48 -7.34
C GLN A 76 -0.05 -4.48 -6.09
N LEU A 77 -0.46 -3.28 -5.67
CA LEU A 77 -1.34 -3.07 -4.54
C LEU A 77 -2.52 -2.20 -4.95
N VAL A 78 -3.72 -2.62 -4.54
CA VAL A 78 -4.96 -1.86 -4.73
C VAL A 78 -5.82 -1.94 -3.46
N PRO A 79 -5.42 -1.26 -2.37
CA PRO A 79 -6.19 -1.19 -1.13
C PRO A 79 -7.43 -0.32 -1.23
N TRP A 80 -8.47 -0.77 -0.53
CA TRP A 80 -9.79 -0.15 -0.40
C TRP A 80 -10.14 -0.10 1.09
N GLU A 81 -9.80 1.00 1.73
CA GLU A 81 -9.67 1.04 3.17
C GLU A 81 -10.06 2.38 3.78
N SER A 82 -10.32 2.43 5.09
CA SER A 82 -10.51 3.72 5.75
C SER A 82 -9.17 4.32 6.21
N THR A 83 -8.21 3.49 6.63
CA THR A 83 -6.94 3.97 7.17
C THR A 83 -5.81 2.98 6.93
N ASP A 84 -4.75 3.41 6.26
CA ASP A 84 -3.69 2.50 5.84
C ASP A 84 -2.35 2.93 6.41
N TYR A 85 -1.57 1.97 6.91
CA TYR A 85 -0.20 2.17 7.36
C TYR A 85 0.74 1.28 6.57
N MET A 86 1.43 1.87 5.61
CA MET A 86 2.20 1.16 4.58
C MET A 86 3.68 1.45 4.67
N ARG A 87 4.50 0.40 4.73
CA ARG A 87 5.96 0.48 4.60
C ARG A 87 6.50 -0.51 3.58
N PHE A 88 7.29 -0.02 2.64
CA PHE A 88 7.86 -0.80 1.55
C PHE A 88 9.31 -0.47 1.30
N ASP A 89 10.16 -1.47 1.08
CA ASP A 89 11.50 -1.22 0.58
C ASP A 89 11.45 -1.01 -0.94
N TRP A 90 10.71 -1.87 -1.66
CA TRP A 90 10.46 -1.72 -3.10
C TRP A 90 9.00 -1.93 -3.47
N LEU A 91 8.43 -0.97 -4.19
CA LEU A 91 7.08 -1.04 -4.74
C LEU A 91 7.09 -0.70 -6.24
N HIS A 92 6.46 -1.55 -7.06
CA HIS A 92 6.21 -1.18 -8.45
C HIS A 92 4.97 -0.31 -8.62
N ARG A 93 3.81 -0.74 -8.12
CA ARG A 93 2.56 0.00 -8.31
C ARG A 93 1.64 -0.09 -7.10
N LEU A 94 1.20 1.07 -6.63
CA LEU A 94 0.17 1.20 -5.59
C LEU A 94 -0.91 2.17 -6.03
N VAL A 95 -2.15 1.74 -5.89
CA VAL A 95 -3.37 2.52 -6.17
C VAL A 95 -4.31 2.38 -4.97
N PRO A 96 -4.02 3.09 -3.87
CA PRO A 96 -4.82 3.07 -2.65
C PRO A 96 -6.06 3.95 -2.80
N TRP A 97 -7.14 3.48 -2.19
CA TRP A 97 -8.42 4.17 -2.09
C TRP A 97 -8.81 4.23 -0.62
N GLY A 98 -8.79 5.41 -0.03
CA GLY A 98 -9.15 5.51 1.38
C GLY A 98 -9.35 6.90 1.93
N SER A 99 -9.56 6.97 3.24
CA SER A 99 -9.75 8.26 3.90
C SER A 99 -8.41 8.83 4.38
N THR A 100 -7.57 8.00 5.00
CA THR A 100 -6.29 8.45 5.57
C THR A 100 -5.18 7.45 5.31
N ASP A 101 -4.17 7.83 4.54
CA ASP A 101 -3.06 6.93 4.22
C ASP A 101 -1.74 7.43 4.81
N TYR A 102 -1.00 6.54 5.47
CA TYR A 102 0.34 6.78 5.98
C TYR A 102 1.32 5.86 5.29
N MET A 103 2.11 6.40 4.35
CA MET A 103 2.94 5.58 3.50
C MET A 103 4.43 5.98 3.54
N ARG A 104 5.30 4.98 3.63
CA ARG A 104 6.74 5.13 3.56
C ARG A 104 7.36 4.13 2.58
N PHE A 105 8.14 4.63 1.63
CA PHE A 105 8.82 3.80 0.64
C PHE A 105 10.28 4.19 0.51
N ASP A 106 11.17 3.21 0.40
CA ASP A 106 12.54 3.50 -0.01
C ASP A 106 12.57 3.69 -1.54
N TRP A 107 11.92 2.79 -2.29
CA TRP A 107 11.77 2.92 -3.74
C TRP A 107 10.33 2.65 -4.20
N SER A 108 9.78 3.55 -5.01
CA SER A 108 8.50 3.34 -5.68
C SER A 108 8.51 3.80 -7.14
N HIS A 109 7.90 2.99 -8.02
CA HIS A 109 7.78 3.35 -9.43
C HIS A 109 6.51 4.17 -9.71
N GLN A 110 5.34 3.69 -9.29
CA GLN A 110 4.09 4.38 -9.58
C GLN A 110 3.16 4.37 -8.37
N LEU A 111 2.79 5.57 -7.94
CA LEU A 111 1.79 5.79 -6.91
C LEU A 111 0.65 6.65 -7.45
N VAL A 112 -0.58 6.17 -7.25
CA VAL A 112 -1.80 6.87 -7.65
C VAL A 112 -2.80 6.80 -6.49
N PRO A 113 -2.63 7.60 -5.43
CA PRO A 113 -3.53 7.59 -4.28
C PRO A 113 -4.81 8.36 -4.55
N TRP A 114 -5.90 7.83 -3.98
CA TRP A 114 -7.25 8.38 -4.04
C TRP A 114 -7.78 8.48 -2.62
N GLY A 115 -7.79 9.69 -2.06
CA GLY A 115 -8.22 9.81 -0.67
C GLY A 115 -8.43 11.20 -0.13
N SER A 116 -8.74 11.29 1.15
CA SER A 116 -8.96 12.58 1.80
C SER A 116 -7.66 13.16 2.32
N THR A 117 -6.84 12.35 3.00
CA THR A 117 -5.59 12.80 3.62
C THR A 117 -4.46 11.79 3.42
N ASP A 118 -3.39 12.20 2.75
CA ASP A 118 -2.23 11.32 2.53
C ASP A 118 -0.97 11.87 3.21
N TYR A 119 -0.26 11.02 3.95
CA TYR A 119 1.03 11.29 4.55
C TYR A 119 2.08 10.38 3.92
N MET A 120 2.89 10.95 3.05
CA MET A 120 3.77 10.21 2.16
C MET A 120 5.23 10.56 2.36
N ARG A 121 6.08 9.54 2.53
CA ARG A 121 7.53 9.69 2.51
C ARG A 121 8.19 8.71 1.55
N PHE A 122 9.04 9.23 0.68
CA PHE A 122 9.80 8.45 -0.29
C PHE A 122 11.27 8.83 -0.28
N ASP A 123 12.17 7.86 -0.37
CA ASP A 123 13.55 8.18 -0.72
C ASP A 123 13.63 8.36 -2.26
N TRP A 124 13.00 7.48 -3.04
CA TRP A 124 12.90 7.62 -4.49
C TRP A 124 11.50 7.30 -5.03
N LEU A 125 10.93 8.22 -5.81
CA LEU A 125 9.67 8.01 -6.51
C LEU A 125 9.75 8.42 -7.99
N HIS A 126 9.37 7.51 -8.89
CA HIS A 126 9.32 7.82 -10.31
C HIS A 126 8.06 8.59 -10.74
N ARG A 127 6.88 8.18 -10.27
CA ARG A 127 5.64 8.84 -10.69
C ARG A 127 4.63 8.89 -9.56
N LEU A 128 4.17 10.10 -9.28
CA LEU A 128 3.08 10.37 -8.35
C LEU A 128 1.93 11.05 -9.07
N VAL A 129 0.72 10.51 -8.93
CA VAL A 129 -0.52 11.09 -9.43
C VAL A 129 -1.59 11.03 -8.33
N PRO A 130 -1.54 11.93 -7.34
CA PRO A 130 -2.47 11.94 -6.23
C PRO A 130 -3.79 12.63 -6.59
N TRP A 131 -4.86 12.08 -6.05
CA TRP A 131 -6.24 12.54 -6.20
C TRP A 131 -6.85 12.66 -4.81
N GLY A 132 -6.84 13.85 -4.24
CA GLY A 132 -7.29 13.99 -2.87
C GLY A 132 -7.48 15.40 -2.35
N SER A 133 -7.85 15.50 -1.08
CA SER A 133 -8.08 16.81 -0.46
C SER A 133 -6.79 17.41 0.09
N THR A 134 -6.04 16.64 0.89
CA THR A 134 -4.84 17.12 1.60
C THR A 134 -3.69 16.12 1.52
N ASP A 135 -2.57 16.52 0.92
CA ASP A 135 -1.39 15.66 0.81
C ASP A 135 -0.19 16.27 1.52
N TYR A 136 0.44 15.50 2.41
CA TYR A 136 1.70 15.82 3.08
C TYR A 136 2.80 14.92 2.54
N MET A 137 3.68 15.47 1.70
CA MET A 137 4.60 14.68 0.92
C MET A 137 6.07 15.08 1.13
N ARG A 138 6.91 14.09 1.37
CA ARG A 138 8.38 14.25 1.43
C ARG A 138 9.08 13.27 0.50
N PHE A 139 9.97 13.79 -0.34
CA PHE A 139 10.80 12.99 -1.24
C PHE A 139 12.27 13.35 -1.07
N ASP A 140 13.19 12.39 -1.12
CA ASP A 140 14.58 12.75 -1.42
C ASP A 140 14.72 12.96 -2.94
N TRP A 141 14.08 12.11 -3.75
CA TRP A 141 14.05 12.24 -5.22
C TRP A 141 12.66 11.95 -5.81
N LEU A 142 12.19 12.84 -6.69
CA LEU A 142 10.94 12.70 -7.42
C LEU A 142 11.11 12.96 -8.93
N HIS A 143 10.80 12.00 -9.78
CA HIS A 143 10.87 12.25 -11.22
C HIS A 143 9.66 13.02 -11.76
N ARG A 144 8.44 12.55 -11.48
CA ARG A 144 7.24 13.18 -12.04
C ARG A 144 6.10 13.26 -11.03
N LEU A 145 5.56 14.47 -10.89
CA LEU A 145 4.35 14.74 -10.13
C LEU A 145 3.24 15.30 -11.04
N VAL A 146 2.04 14.78 -10.88
CA VAL A 146 0.82 15.30 -11.51
C VAL A 146 -0.31 15.30 -10.46
N PRO A 147 -0.45 16.34 -9.63
CA PRO A 147 -1.43 16.37 -8.56
C PRO A 147 -2.81 16.81 -9.05
N TRP A 148 -3.84 16.18 -8.48
CA TRP A 148 -5.26 16.44 -8.72
C TRP A 148 -5.96 16.59 -7.37
N GLY A 149 -5.54 17.57 -6.59
CA GLY A 149 -6.04 17.78 -5.24
C GLY A 149 -6.18 19.25 -4.85
N SER A 150 -6.68 19.47 -3.63
CA SER A 150 -6.98 20.81 -3.14
C SER A 150 -5.80 21.44 -2.40
N THR A 151 -5.02 20.67 -1.66
CA THR A 151 -3.96 21.20 -0.79
C THR A 151 -2.78 20.24 -0.70
N ASP A 152 -1.62 20.69 -1.17
CA ASP A 152 -0.39 19.89 -1.17
C ASP A 152 0.73 20.58 -0.37
N TYR A 153 1.23 19.90 0.67
CA TYR A 153 2.41 20.28 1.44
C TYR A 153 3.60 19.42 1.03
N MET A 154 4.45 19.95 0.15
CA MET A 154 5.54 19.18 -0.45
C MET A 154 6.93 19.65 -0.02
N ARG A 155 7.81 18.68 0.23
CA ARG A 155 9.26 18.88 0.40
C ARG A 155 10.02 17.86 -0.45
N PHE A 156 10.96 18.33 -1.26
CA PHE A 156 11.87 17.45 -1.99
C PHE A 156 13.28 18.02 -2.07
N ASP A 157 14.28 17.12 -2.06
CA ASP A 157 15.67 17.52 -2.29
C ASP A 157 15.95 17.64 -3.80
N TRP A 158 15.34 16.77 -4.62
CA TRP A 158 15.40 16.86 -6.08
C TRP A 158 14.08 16.51 -6.78
N SER A 159 13.74 17.27 -7.82
CA SER A 159 12.60 16.98 -8.71
C SER A 159 12.94 17.18 -10.19
N HIS A 160 12.44 16.32 -11.10
CA HIS A 160 12.60 16.51 -12.55
C HIS A 160 11.43 17.27 -13.20
N GLN A 161 10.19 16.80 -13.00
CA GLN A 161 8.99 17.33 -13.64
C GLN A 161 7.84 17.49 -12.65
N LEU A 162 7.42 18.74 -12.47
CA LEU A 162 6.19 19.10 -11.80
C LEU A 162 5.21 19.58 -12.87
N VAL A 163 4.07 18.90 -13.01
CA VAL A 163 3.00 19.34 -13.90
C VAL A 163 1.94 20.02 -13.03
N PRO A 164 2.00 21.35 -12.83
CA PRO A 164 0.97 22.04 -12.07
C PRO A 164 -0.37 21.96 -12.79
N TRP A 165 -1.45 21.81 -12.02
CA TRP A 165 -2.79 21.94 -12.57
C TRP A 165 -3.16 23.42 -12.67
N GLY A 166 -3.59 23.84 -13.85
CA GLY A 166 -4.02 25.20 -14.13
C GLY A 166 -5.45 25.43 -13.68
N ILE A 167 -5.62 26.29 -12.68
CA ILE A 167 -6.86 27.04 -12.48
C ILE A 167 -7.12 27.80 -13.79
N ASN A 168 -8.20 27.45 -14.48
CA ASN A 168 -8.94 28.36 -15.35
C ASN A 168 -10.20 28.77 -14.60
#